data_AF-A0A2Z3GMI2-F1
#
_entry.id   AF-A0A2Z3GMI2-F1
#
_cell.length_a   1.000
_cell.length_b   1.000
_cell.length_c   1.000
_cell.angle_alpha   90.00
_cell.angle_beta   90.00
_cell.angle_gamma   90.00
#
_symmetry.space_group_name_H-M   'P 1'
#
loop_
_entity.id
_entity.type
_entity.pdbx_description
1 polymer ?
#
loop_
_entity_poly.entity_id
_entity_poly.type
_entity_poly.pdbx_seq_one_letter_code
_entity_poly.pdbx_strand_id
1 'polypeptide(L)'
;MRTGCPWADLPERFGKSNSVYRHFRRLAQKGVWERAFLALQASKLGWVMLNPTVVQAHQHAAGQKKVTPKPSALGAAAAASAPKSTPAPRPWATSYA
;
A
#
# COMPACT_ATOMS: atom_id res chain seq x y z
N MET A 1 -5.88 10.04 14.50
CA MET A 1 -5.34 11.01 13.52
C MET A 1 -4.26 10.31 12.70
N ARG A 2 -4.31 10.35 11.36
CA ARG A 2 -3.24 9.80 10.51
C ARG A 2 -2.12 10.84 10.45
N THR A 3 -1.06 10.62 11.23
CA THR A 3 0.09 11.53 11.29
C THR A 3 1.04 11.23 10.13
N GLY A 4 0.94 12.05 9.10
CA GLY A 4 1.83 12.07 7.94
C GLY A 4 1.18 12.94 6.90
N CYS A 5 1.79 14.07 6.54
CA CYS A 5 1.28 14.97 5.51
C CYS A 5 1.25 14.20 4.17
N PRO A 6 0.08 13.73 3.71
CA PRO A 6 0.00 13.04 2.44
C PRO A 6 0.33 14.06 1.34
N TRP A 7 0.96 13.62 0.25
CA TRP A 7 1.26 14.49 -0.89
C TRP A 7 0.01 15.22 -1.44
N ALA A 8 -1.18 14.68 -1.19
CA ALA A 8 -2.47 15.28 -1.54
C ALA A 8 -2.75 16.60 -0.79
N ASP A 9 -2.19 16.78 0.41
CA ASP A 9 -2.41 17.98 1.24
C ASP A 9 -1.38 19.08 0.93
N LEU A 10 -0.61 18.91 -0.14
CA LEU A 10 0.41 19.88 -0.55
C LEU A 10 -0.28 21.16 -1.04
N PRO A 11 0.16 22.35 -0.58
CA PRO A 11 -0.41 23.61 -1.04
C PRO A 11 -0.33 23.76 -2.57
N GLU A 12 -1.37 24.33 -3.17
CA GLU A 12 -1.51 24.45 -4.62
C GLU A 12 -0.33 25.17 -5.31
N ARG A 13 0.36 26.05 -4.58
CA ARG A 13 1.57 26.76 -5.07
C ARG A 13 2.69 25.83 -5.54
N PHE A 14 2.72 24.58 -5.09
CA PHE A 14 3.71 23.58 -5.50
C PHE A 14 3.28 22.79 -6.75
N GLY A 15 2.08 23.04 -7.26
CA GLY A 15 1.48 22.34 -8.38
C GLY A 15 0.91 20.96 -8.02
N LYS A 16 0.66 20.15 -9.05
CA LYS A 16 -0.03 18.86 -8.90
C LYS A 16 0.78 17.88 -8.03
N SER A 17 0.17 17.38 -6.96
CA SER A 17 0.78 16.44 -6.00
C SER A 17 1.50 15.25 -6.64
N ASN A 18 0.90 14.63 -7.66
CA ASN A 18 1.51 13.49 -8.37
C ASN A 18 2.78 13.88 -9.13
N SER A 19 2.85 15.09 -9.70
CA SER A 19 4.05 15.60 -10.36
C SER A 19 5.18 15.83 -9.36
N VAL A 20 4.86 16.40 -8.19
CA VAL A 20 5.81 16.60 -7.10
C VAL A 20 6.34 15.26 -6.60
N TYR A 21 5.45 14.30 -6.33
CA TYR A 21 5.83 12.95 -5.92
C TYR A 21 6.75 12.26 -6.95
N ARG A 22 6.42 12.33 -8.25
CA ARG A 22 7.25 11.76 -9.32
C ARG A 22 8.62 12.41 -9.38
N HIS A 23 8.70 13.73 -9.24
CA HIS A 23 9.96 14.45 -9.20
C HIS A 23 10.81 14.04 -7.99
N PHE A 24 10.22 14.05 -6.80
CA PHE A 24 10.84 13.57 -5.57
C PHE A 24 11.41 12.15 -5.73
N ARG A 25 10.62 11.21 -6.28
CA ARG A 25 11.04 9.83 -6.52
C ARG A 25 12.20 9.73 -7.51
N ARG A 26 12.19 10.52 -8.59
CA ARG A 26 13.31 10.56 -9.55
C ARG A 26 14.59 11.07 -8.91
N LEU A 27 14.52 12.09 -8.04
CA LEU A 27 15.68 12.59 -7.31
C LEU A 27 16.22 11.53 -6.33
N ALA A 28 15.34 10.81 -5.65
CA ALA A 28 15.71 9.69 -4.79
C ALA A 28 16.43 8.58 -5.56
N GLN A 29 15.88 8.16 -6.70
CA GLN A 29 16.50 7.14 -7.57
C GLN A 29 17.85 7.60 -8.14
N LYS A 30 18.05 8.91 -8.32
CA LYS A 30 19.33 9.51 -8.76
C LYS A 30 20.32 9.74 -7.61
N GLY A 31 20.02 9.28 -6.39
CA GLY A 31 20.87 9.48 -5.20
C GLY A 31 21.10 10.95 -4.86
N VAL A 32 20.21 11.86 -5.30
CA VAL A 32 20.40 13.31 -5.06
C VAL A 32 20.22 13.61 -3.58
N TRP A 33 19.24 12.98 -2.93
CA TRP A 33 18.99 13.17 -1.50
C TRP A 33 20.15 12.68 -0.63
N GLU A 34 20.76 11.55 -0.97
CA GLU A 34 21.93 11.02 -0.27
C GLU A 34 23.13 11.96 -0.40
N ARG A 35 23.41 12.45 -1.60
CA ARG A 35 24.50 13.43 -1.83
C ARG A 35 24.25 14.74 -1.10
N ALA A 36 23.02 15.24 -1.11
CA ALA A 36 22.65 16.44 -0.36
C ALA A 36 22.84 16.23 1.15
N PHE A 37 22.44 15.08 1.67
CA PHE A 37 22.62 14.73 3.08
C PHE A 37 24.10 14.65 3.47
N LEU A 38 24.93 13.99 2.67
CA LEU A 38 26.38 13.90 2.90
C LEU A 38 27.05 15.28 2.85
N ALA A 39 26.66 16.13 1.90
CA ALA A 39 27.17 17.50 1.80
C ALA A 39 26.79 18.33 3.04
N LEU A 40 25.56 18.18 3.54
CA LEU A 40 25.10 18.84 4.76
C LEU A 40 25.84 18.32 6.01
N GLN A 41 26.12 17.02 6.10
CA GLN A 41 26.94 16.47 7.19
C GLN A 41 28.37 17.03 7.20
N ALA A 42 28.99 17.16 6.02
CA ALA A 42 30.34 17.69 5.88
C ALA A 42 30.45 19.16 6.33
N SER A 43 29.36 19.93 6.20
CA SER A 43 29.32 21.35 6.59
C SER A 43 29.29 21.61 8.10
N LYS A 44 29.41 20.58 8.96
CA LYS A 44 29.40 20.69 10.43
C LYS A 44 28.34 21.65 10.96
N LEU A 45 27.12 21.52 10.46
CA LEU A 45 25.93 22.24 10.95
C LEU A 45 25.50 21.71 12.33
N GLY A 46 26.41 21.69 13.30
CA GLY A 46 26.21 21.14 14.65
C GLY A 46 25.07 21.78 15.46
N TRP A 47 24.43 22.82 14.90
CA TRP A 47 23.33 23.57 15.49
C TRP A 47 22.02 23.49 14.68
N VAL A 48 22.03 22.89 13.48
CA VAL A 48 20.78 22.67 12.73
C VAL A 48 20.17 21.37 13.22
N MET A 49 19.36 21.49 14.26
CA MET A 49 18.51 20.42 14.74
C MET A 49 17.44 20.17 13.67
N LEU A 50 17.78 19.31 12.69
CA LEU A 50 16.77 18.56 11.95
C LEU A 50 15.96 17.85 13.02
N ASN A 51 14.68 18.14 13.13
CA ASN A 51 13.78 17.36 13.98
C ASN A 51 13.25 16.19 13.14
N PRO A 52 13.93 15.02 13.05
CA PRO A 52 13.26 13.84 12.54
C PRO A 52 12.24 13.41 13.59
N THR A 53 10.97 13.71 13.36
CA THR A 53 9.90 13.04 14.10
C THR A 53 9.82 11.61 13.56
N VAL A 54 10.68 10.73 14.05
CA VAL A 54 10.59 9.29 13.78
C VAL A 54 9.36 8.79 14.52
N VAL A 55 8.30 8.46 13.77
CA VAL A 55 7.12 7.80 14.34
C VAL A 55 7.45 6.33 14.51
N GLN A 56 7.71 5.91 15.74
CA GLN A 56 7.85 4.51 16.08
C GLN A 56 6.54 3.77 15.76
N ALA A 57 6.63 2.68 15.00
CA ALA A 57 5.47 1.85 14.74
C ALA A 57 4.94 1.29 16.07
N HIS A 58 3.64 1.42 16.31
CA HIS A 58 3.00 0.83 17.49
C HIS A 58 3.24 -0.68 17.48
N GLN A 59 3.46 -1.30 18.64
CA GLN A 59 3.79 -2.74 18.76
C GLN A 59 2.78 -3.68 18.07
N HIS A 60 1.55 -3.20 17.85
CA HIS A 60 0.50 -3.92 17.11
C HIS A 60 0.55 -3.75 15.59
N ALA A 61 1.51 -2.99 15.05
CA ALA A 61 1.73 -2.82 13.61
C ALA A 61 2.46 -4.02 12.96
N ALA A 62 2.89 -5.00 13.76
CA ALA A 62 3.38 -6.27 13.24
C ALA A 62 2.22 -7.00 12.54
N GLY A 63 2.25 -7.01 11.21
CA GLY A 63 1.26 -7.73 10.40
C GLY A 63 1.20 -9.22 10.75
N GLN A 64 0.03 -9.83 10.53
CA GLN A 64 -0.17 -11.26 10.75
C GLN A 64 0.81 -12.09 9.89
N LYS A 65 1.42 -13.12 10.50
CA LYS A 65 2.20 -14.11 9.73
C LYS A 65 1.28 -14.73 8.68
N LYS A 66 1.67 -14.69 7.40
CA LYS A 66 1.03 -15.51 6.35
C LYS A 66 1.32 -16.97 6.66
N VAL A 67 0.40 -17.62 7.37
CA VAL A 67 0.36 -19.08 7.45
C VAL A 67 -0.27 -19.56 6.14
N THR A 68 0.49 -20.29 5.33
CA THR A 68 -0.11 -21.10 4.26
C THR A 68 -1.02 -22.15 4.90
N PRO A 69 -2.34 -22.12 4.67
CA PRO A 69 -3.22 -23.11 5.28
C PRO A 69 -2.86 -24.49 4.74
N LYS A 70 -2.64 -25.45 5.65
CA LYS A 70 -2.57 -26.86 5.29
C LYS A 70 -3.94 -27.24 4.72
N PRO A 71 -4.04 -27.90 3.56
CA PRO A 71 -5.32 -28.36 3.06
C PRO A 71 -5.93 -29.32 4.09
N SER A 72 -7.09 -28.95 4.65
CA SER A 72 -7.86 -29.85 5.49
C SER A 72 -8.51 -30.91 4.62
N ALA A 73 -8.70 -32.12 5.17
CA ALA A 73 -9.29 -33.26 4.46
C ALA A 73 -10.68 -32.96 3.84
N LEU A 74 -11.39 -31.95 4.36
CA LEU A 74 -12.66 -31.47 3.82
C LEU A 74 -12.52 -30.86 2.41
N GLY A 75 -11.38 -30.21 2.12
CA GLY A 75 -11.12 -29.61 0.80
C GLY A 75 -10.84 -30.65 -0.29
N ALA A 76 -10.29 -31.81 0.09
CA ALA A 76 -10.02 -32.91 -0.84
C ALA A 76 -11.32 -33.65 -1.25
N ALA A 77 -12.29 -33.77 -0.34
CA ALA A 77 -13.56 -34.44 -0.62
C ALA A 77 -14.47 -33.63 -1.57
N ALA A 78 -14.36 -32.29 -1.56
CA ALA A 78 -15.11 -31.43 -2.48
C ALA A 78 -14.65 -31.58 -3.94
N ALA A 79 -13.38 -31.92 -4.18
CA ALA A 79 -12.85 -32.16 -5.52
C ALA A 79 -13.30 -33.50 -6.14
N ALA A 80 -13.83 -34.42 -5.32
CA ALA A 80 -14.30 -35.74 -5.75
C ALA A 80 -15.83 -35.84 -5.86
N SER A 81 -16.57 -34.76 -5.56
CA SER A 81 -18.03 -34.77 -5.67
C SER A 81 -18.47 -34.52 -7.13
N ALA A 82 -19.33 -35.40 -7.65
CA ALA A 82 -19.89 -35.27 -8.99
C ALA A 82 -20.64 -33.92 -9.16
N PRO A 83 -20.58 -33.29 -10.35
CA PRO A 83 -21.27 -32.03 -10.59
C PRO A 83 -22.78 -32.21 -10.41
N LYS A 84 -23.40 -31.35 -9.59
CA LYS A 84 -24.85 -31.27 -9.46
C LYS A 84 -25.44 -30.81 -10.79
N SER A 85 -26.11 -31.72 -11.48
CA SER A 85 -26.88 -31.39 -12.69
C SER A 85 -28.08 -30.53 -12.28
N THR A 86 -28.19 -29.33 -12.85
CA THR A 86 -29.32 -28.44 -12.63
C THR A 86 -30.24 -28.60 -13.84
N PRO A 87 -31.55 -28.93 -13.69
CA PRO A 87 -32.43 -29.01 -14.84
C PRO A 87 -32.64 -27.60 -15.42
N ALA A 88 -32.68 -27.51 -16.75
CA ALA A 88 -32.86 -26.25 -17.46
C ALA A 88 -34.21 -25.58 -17.10
N PRO A 89 -34.28 -24.23 -17.10
CA PRO A 89 -35.51 -23.52 -16.80
C PRO A 89 -36.59 -23.80 -17.87
N ARG A 90 -37.85 -23.91 -17.42
CA ARG A 90 -39.00 -24.15 -18.32
C ARG A 90 -39.38 -22.88 -19.08
N PRO A 91 -39.83 -23.00 -20.35
CA PRO A 91 -39.92 -21.88 -21.31
C PRO A 91 -41.07 -20.89 -21.09
N TRP A 92 -41.82 -20.93 -19.98
CA TRP A 92 -42.99 -20.07 -19.79
C TRP A 92 -42.79 -18.92 -18.79
N ALA A 93 -41.60 -18.78 -18.21
CA ALA A 93 -41.29 -17.63 -17.35
C ALA A 93 -40.95 -16.38 -18.19
N THR A 94 -41.97 -15.78 -18.81
CA THR A 94 -41.93 -14.39 -19.28
C THR A 94 -43.12 -13.67 -18.69
N SER A 95 -42.85 -12.70 -17.82
CA SER A 95 -43.84 -11.70 -17.40
C SER A 95 -43.13 -10.36 -17.37
N TYR A 96 -43.37 -9.52 -18.39
CA TYR A 96 -43.23 -8.07 -18.28
C TYR A 96 -44.15 -7.38 -19.29
N ALA A 97 -44.83 -6.36 -18.77
CA ALA A 97 -45.78 -5.41 -19.35
C ALA A 97 -47.18 -5.94 -19.66
#